data_AF-A0A969FGB8-F1
#
_entry.id   AF-A0A969FGB8-F1
#
_cell.length_a   1.000
_cell.length_b   1.000
_cell.length_c   1.000
_cell.angle_alpha   90.00
_cell.angle_beta   90.00
_cell.angle_gamma   90.00
#
_symmetry.space_group_name_H-M   'P 1'
#
loop_
_entity.id
_entity.type
_entity.pdbx_description
1 polymer ?
#
loop_
_entity_poly.entity_id
_entity_poly.type
_entity_poly.pdbx_seq_one_letter_code
_entity_poly.pdbx_strand_id
1 'polypeptide(L)'
;MTATKDDPQATAALTVKGEADTESSLDIRPSYLGNRPVEPSTSKIVETFSAVGGSRPIFASALTVCDTIKASGIRPVAASTLVISEQYSVMGGSRPVASNDLDDASLLMGYLD
;
A
#
# COMPACT_ATOMS: atom_id res chain seq x y z
N MET A 1 14.38 -9.56 74.11
CA MET A 1 15.33 -8.74 73.32
C MET A 1 15.05 -9.07 71.86
N THR A 2 14.24 -8.24 71.18
CA THR A 2 14.63 -7.37 70.03
C THR A 2 14.97 -8.18 68.77
N ALA A 3 14.44 -7.99 67.55
CA ALA A 3 13.57 -7.02 66.88
C ALA A 3 13.16 -7.72 65.53
N THR A 4 11.90 -7.69 65.06
CA THR A 4 11.41 -6.91 63.88
C THR A 4 12.49 -6.62 62.81
N LYS A 5 12.33 -6.75 61.50
CA LYS A 5 11.18 -6.87 60.59
C LYS A 5 11.81 -6.64 59.20
N ASP A 6 11.79 -7.62 58.30
CA ASP A 6 12.20 -7.42 56.91
C ASP A 6 10.95 -7.53 56.04
N ASP A 7 10.27 -6.39 55.87
CA ASP A 7 9.23 -6.23 54.86
C ASP A 7 9.89 -6.31 53.47
N PRO A 8 9.32 -7.05 52.51
CA PRO A 8 9.69 -6.86 51.12
C PRO A 8 9.29 -5.43 50.73
N GLN A 9 10.24 -4.66 50.22
CA GLN A 9 9.98 -3.29 49.77
C GLN A 9 8.81 -3.29 48.79
N ALA A 10 7.70 -2.71 49.25
CA ALA A 10 6.59 -2.31 48.43
C ALA A 10 7.08 -1.18 47.52
N THR A 11 7.57 -1.53 46.33
CA THR A 11 7.52 -0.60 45.21
C THR A 11 6.05 -0.49 44.82
N ALA A 12 5.42 0.57 45.32
CA ALA A 12 4.05 0.91 44.98
C ALA A 12 3.95 1.13 43.46
N ALA A 13 3.62 0.05 42.73
CA ALA A 13 3.14 0.17 41.36
C ALA A 13 1.80 0.91 41.44
N LEU A 14 1.83 2.18 41.09
CA LEU A 14 0.66 3.05 41.00
C LEU A 14 -0.29 2.45 39.95
N THR A 15 -1.26 1.66 40.42
CA THR A 15 -2.36 1.17 39.59
C THR A 15 -3.30 2.34 39.32
N VAL A 16 -3.12 2.98 38.17
CA VAL A 16 -4.17 3.81 37.58
C VAL A 16 -5.11 2.86 36.85
N LYS A 17 -6.26 2.56 37.47
CA LYS A 17 -7.43 2.09 36.73
C LYS A 17 -7.89 3.26 35.87
N GLY A 18 -7.51 3.24 34.60
CA GLY A 18 -8.00 4.12 33.56
C GLY A 18 -8.75 3.30 32.53
N GLU A 19 -9.97 3.73 32.25
CA GLU A 19 -10.95 3.21 31.32
C GLU A 19 -10.37 2.87 29.93
N ALA A 20 -11.06 1.99 29.22
CA ALA A 20 -10.72 1.51 27.89
C ALA A 20 -10.83 2.62 26.82
N ASP A 21 -9.80 3.43 26.68
CA ASP A 21 -9.57 4.18 25.45
C ASP A 21 -8.73 3.30 24.54
N THR A 22 -9.26 3.04 23.34
CA THR A 22 -8.58 2.28 22.28
C THR A 22 -7.48 3.16 21.71
N GLU A 23 -6.49 3.46 22.53
CA GLU A 23 -5.26 4.10 22.13
C GLU A 23 -4.57 3.12 21.19
N SER A 24 -4.46 3.49 19.92
CA SER A 24 -3.57 2.83 18.98
C SER A 24 -2.14 3.04 19.47
N SER A 25 -1.76 2.24 20.47
CA SER A 25 -0.41 2.15 20.99
C SER A 25 0.45 1.70 19.82
N LEU A 26 1.26 2.64 19.32
CA LEU A 26 2.33 2.36 18.36
C LEU A 26 3.24 1.31 19.01
N ASP A 27 3.03 0.04 18.64
CA ASP A 27 3.82 -1.09 19.13
C ASP A 27 5.25 -0.91 18.59
N ILE A 28 6.14 -0.31 19.39
CA ILE A 28 7.55 -0.11 19.06
C ILE A 28 8.22 -1.48 19.16
N ARG A 29 8.04 -2.30 18.13
CA ARG A 29 8.77 -3.55 17.98
C ARG A 29 10.22 -3.23 17.63
N PRO A 30 11.21 -3.90 18.26
CA PRO A 30 12.61 -3.71 17.91
C PRO A 30 12.81 -4.03 16.43
N SER A 31 13.02 -2.98 15.63
CA SER A 31 13.27 -3.08 14.19
C SER A 31 14.74 -3.40 13.97
N TYR A 32 15.01 -4.40 13.13
CA TYR A 32 16.36 -4.77 12.69
C TYR A 32 17.10 -3.64 11.94
N LEU A 33 16.42 -2.52 11.64
CA LEU A 33 16.98 -1.32 11.02
C LEU A 33 17.30 -0.18 12.00
N GLY A 34 17.32 -0.46 13.31
CA GLY A 34 17.73 0.49 14.35
C GLY A 34 16.72 1.62 14.55
N ASN A 35 15.70 1.38 15.36
CA ASN A 35 14.76 2.36 15.95
C ASN A 35 14.35 3.55 15.06
N ARG A 36 14.22 3.34 13.75
CA ARG A 36 13.65 4.32 12.83
C ARG A 36 12.13 4.19 12.91
N PRO A 37 11.39 5.26 13.24
CA PRO A 37 9.93 5.24 13.14
C PRO A 37 9.50 4.88 11.73
N VAL A 38 8.51 3.99 11.60
CA VAL A 38 7.90 3.60 10.33
C VAL A 38 6.39 3.69 10.48
N GLU A 39 5.75 4.34 9.53
CA GLU A 39 4.28 4.42 9.45
C GLU A 39 3.71 3.13 8.82
N PRO A 40 2.58 2.60 9.31
CA PRO A 40 1.90 1.50 8.62
C PRO A 40 1.46 1.91 7.21
N SER A 41 1.50 0.96 6.26
CA SER A 41 1.02 1.23 4.90
C SER A 41 -0.51 1.23 4.84
N THR A 42 -1.08 2.00 3.91
CA THR A 42 -2.54 2.07 3.65
C THR A 42 -3.06 0.92 2.77
N SER A 43 -2.21 -0.03 2.39
CA SER A 43 -2.55 -1.11 1.48
C SER A 43 -3.33 -2.23 2.16
N LYS A 44 -4.48 -2.61 1.58
CA LYS A 44 -5.31 -3.72 2.07
C LYS A 44 -4.79 -5.07 1.59
N ILE A 45 -4.52 -5.99 2.52
CA ILE A 45 -4.24 -7.40 2.23
C ILE A 45 -5.59 -8.12 2.02
N VAL A 46 -5.73 -8.82 0.89
CA VAL A 46 -6.95 -9.58 0.54
C VAL A 46 -6.79 -11.05 0.90
N GLU A 47 -5.61 -11.60 0.61
CA GLU A 47 -5.29 -13.00 0.82
C GLU A 47 -3.79 -13.15 1.09
N THR A 48 -3.35 -14.29 1.59
CA THR A 48 -1.94 -14.63 1.76
C THR A 48 -1.72 -16.03 1.24
N PHE A 49 -0.71 -16.22 0.39
CA PHE A 49 -0.37 -17.55 -0.14
C PHE A 49 0.95 -18.06 0.43
N SER A 50 1.06 -19.37 0.60
CA SER A 50 2.28 -20.02 1.05
C SER A 50 3.16 -20.37 -0.14
N ALA A 51 4.41 -19.91 -0.12
CA ALA A 51 5.41 -20.21 -1.14
C ALA A 51 6.66 -20.84 -0.49
N VAL A 52 7.55 -21.39 -1.32
CA VAL A 52 8.87 -21.79 -0.85
C VAL A 52 9.56 -20.56 -0.24
N GLY A 53 9.90 -20.64 1.04
CA GLY A 53 10.49 -19.54 1.80
C GLY A 53 9.53 -18.65 2.59
N GLY A 54 8.24 -18.97 2.68
CA GLY A 54 7.30 -18.34 3.61
C GLY A 54 6.00 -17.84 3.01
N SER A 55 5.20 -17.16 3.84
CA SER A 55 3.92 -16.56 3.48
C SER A 55 4.11 -15.22 2.75
N ARG A 56 3.45 -15.04 1.61
CA ARG A 56 3.51 -13.83 0.79
C ARG A 56 2.12 -13.17 0.71
N PRO A 57 1.96 -11.89 1.08
CA PRO A 57 0.66 -11.23 1.04
C PRO A 57 0.24 -10.90 -0.40
N ILE A 58 -1.07 -10.93 -0.64
CA ILE A 58 -1.71 -10.49 -1.88
C ILE A 58 -2.49 -9.21 -1.56
N PHE A 59 -2.12 -8.11 -2.22
CA PHE A 59 -2.73 -6.80 -2.01
C PHE A 59 -3.91 -6.56 -2.96
N ALA A 60 -4.90 -5.79 -2.49
CA ALA A 60 -5.95 -5.27 -3.34
C ALA A 60 -5.37 -4.31 -4.39
N SER A 61 -5.86 -4.37 -5.63
CA SER A 61 -5.50 -3.42 -6.68
C SER A 61 -6.75 -3.04 -7.50
N ALA A 62 -6.73 -1.85 -8.11
CA ALA A 62 -7.77 -1.41 -9.03
C ALA A 62 -7.57 -1.90 -10.48
N LEU A 63 -6.62 -2.82 -10.71
CA LEU A 63 -6.32 -3.34 -12.04
C LEU A 63 -7.47 -4.23 -12.53
N THR A 64 -7.99 -3.94 -13.71
CA THR A 64 -8.98 -4.79 -14.39
C THR A 64 -8.26 -5.68 -15.39
N VAL A 65 -8.27 -6.99 -15.18
CA VAL A 65 -7.66 -7.98 -16.09
C VAL A 65 -8.69 -8.38 -17.13
N CYS A 66 -8.38 -8.19 -18.42
CA CYS A 66 -9.27 -8.52 -19.53
C CYS A 66 -8.91 -9.84 -20.22
N ASP A 67 -7.63 -10.21 -20.26
CA ASP A 67 -7.16 -11.43 -20.91
C ASP A 67 -5.88 -11.95 -20.26
N THR A 68 -5.35 -13.09 -20.74
CA THR A 68 -4.16 -13.74 -20.20
C THR A 68 -3.39 -14.49 -21.28
N ILE A 69 -2.08 -14.24 -21.37
CA ILE A 69 -1.19 -14.84 -22.37
C ILE A 69 -0.30 -15.92 -21.74
N LYS A 70 -0.01 -16.99 -22.49
CA LYS A 70 0.81 -18.15 -22.05
C LYS A 70 2.19 -18.23 -22.74
N ALA A 71 3.02 -17.20 -22.58
CA ALA A 71 4.36 -17.17 -23.20
C ALA A 71 5.48 -17.70 -22.28
N SER A 72 5.28 -17.67 -20.95
CA SER A 72 6.21 -18.18 -19.92
C SER A 72 5.48 -18.21 -18.59
N GLY A 73 4.55 -19.14 -18.45
CA GLY A 73 3.53 -19.09 -17.40
C GLY A 73 2.36 -18.17 -17.75
N ILE A 74 1.55 -17.83 -16.76
CA ILE A 74 0.30 -17.08 -16.89
C ILE A 74 0.60 -15.58 -16.75
N ARG A 75 0.52 -14.81 -17.84
CA ARG A 75 0.75 -13.36 -17.83
C ARG A 75 -0.57 -12.61 -18.03
N PRO A 76 -1.10 -11.90 -17.01
CA PRO A 76 -2.35 -11.17 -17.15
C PRO A 76 -2.17 -9.95 -18.07
N VAL A 77 -3.20 -9.65 -18.85
CA VAL A 77 -3.30 -8.46 -19.69
C VAL A 77 -4.31 -7.52 -19.01
N ALA A 78 -3.85 -6.33 -18.64
CA ALA A 78 -4.70 -5.31 -18.02
C ALA A 78 -5.42 -4.48 -19.09
N ALA A 79 -6.66 -4.11 -18.80
CA ALA A 79 -7.40 -3.13 -19.60
C ALA A 79 -6.73 -1.75 -19.48
N SER A 80 -6.52 -1.09 -20.61
CA SER A 80 -6.05 0.30 -20.65
C SER A 80 -7.24 1.25 -20.58
N THR A 81 -7.10 2.34 -19.83
CA THR A 81 -8.07 3.46 -19.83
C THR A 81 -7.75 4.50 -20.91
N LEU A 82 -6.70 4.29 -21.70
CA LEU A 82 -6.25 5.23 -22.72
C LEU A 82 -7.20 5.24 -23.92
N VAL A 83 -7.70 6.42 -24.27
CA VAL A 83 -8.52 6.64 -25.47
C VAL A 83 -7.59 6.80 -26.68
N ILE A 84 -7.59 5.83 -27.58
CA ILE A 84 -6.80 5.83 -28.82
C ILE A 84 -7.71 6.30 -29.95
N SER A 85 -7.34 7.38 -30.64
CA SER A 85 -8.09 7.87 -31.81
C SER A 85 -7.63 7.17 -33.09
N GLU A 86 -6.32 6.93 -33.21
CA GLU A 86 -5.71 6.33 -34.38
C GLU A 86 -4.53 5.43 -33.98
N GLN A 87 -4.25 4.42 -34.82
CA GLN A 87 -3.11 3.53 -34.66
C GLN A 87 -2.33 3.45 -35.97
N TYR A 88 -1.11 4.01 -35.99
CA TYR A 88 -0.24 3.97 -37.15
C TYR A 88 0.76 2.81 -37.06
N SER A 89 0.87 2.00 -38.12
CA SER A 89 1.75 0.83 -38.15
C SER A 89 2.98 1.08 -39.02
N VAL A 90 4.19 0.99 -38.43
CA VAL A 90 5.47 1.17 -39.13
C VAL A 90 6.45 0.10 -38.68
N MET A 91 7.13 -0.54 -39.63
CA MET A 91 8.28 -1.44 -39.41
C MET A 91 8.10 -2.42 -38.24
N GLY A 92 6.96 -3.12 -38.20
CA GLY A 92 6.72 -4.22 -37.27
C GLY A 92 6.06 -3.85 -35.93
N GLY A 93 5.61 -2.61 -35.76
CA GLY A 93 4.85 -2.22 -34.58
C GLY A 93 3.72 -1.23 -34.89
N SER A 94 2.67 -1.29 -34.07
CA SER A 94 1.60 -0.32 -34.06
C SER A 94 1.82 0.71 -32.95
N ARG A 95 1.78 2.00 -33.28
CA ARG A 95 1.94 3.11 -32.35
C ARG A 95 0.58 3.76 -32.09
N PRO A 96 0.06 3.77 -30.84
CA PRO A 96 -1.18 4.46 -30.54
C PRO A 96 -0.99 5.98 -30.57
N VAL A 97 -1.97 6.69 -31.12
CA VAL A 97 -2.00 8.15 -31.20
C VAL A 97 -3.27 8.65 -30.50
N ALA A 98 -3.14 9.71 -29.70
CA ALA A 98 -4.26 10.38 -29.05
C ALA A 98 -4.92 11.37 -30.01
N SER A 99 -6.17 11.76 -29.75
CA SER A 99 -6.79 12.81 -30.56
C SER A 99 -6.08 14.14 -30.37
N ASN A 100 -5.97 14.91 -31.46
CA ASN A 100 -5.53 16.30 -31.42
C ASN A 100 -6.72 17.26 -31.23
N ASP A 101 -7.94 16.73 -31.17
CA ASP A 101 -9.13 17.54 -30.91
C ASP A 101 -9.01 18.13 -29.50
N LEU A 102 -8.95 19.45 -29.42
CA LEU A 102 -9.01 20.17 -28.16
C LEU A 102 -10.48 20.36 -27.80
N ASP A 103 -10.91 19.85 -26.65
CA ASP A 103 -12.31 19.88 -26.22
C ASP A 103 -12.91 21.29 -26.28
N ASP A 104 -12.26 22.27 -25.65
CA ASP A 104 -12.69 23.67 -25.69
C ASP A 104 -11.49 24.62 -25.88
N ALA A 105 -11.16 24.88 -27.14
CA ALA A 105 -10.14 25.85 -27.50
C ALA A 105 -10.47 27.27 -27.01
N SER A 106 -11.76 27.60 -26.80
CA SER A 106 -12.18 28.93 -26.34
C SER A 106 -11.88 29.12 -24.85
N LEU A 107 -12.09 28.09 -24.03
CA LEU A 107 -11.67 28.06 -22.63
C LEU A 107 -10.14 28.22 -22.51
N LEU A 108 -9.39 27.51 -23.36
CA LEU A 108 -7.92 27.47 -23.29
C LEU A 108 -7.27 28.79 -23.74
N MET A 109 -7.89 29.49 -24.70
CA MET A 109 -7.39 30.76 -25.24
C MET A 109 -7.61 31.95 -24.28
N GLY A 110 -8.54 31.85 -23.33
CA GLY A 110 -8.76 32.87 -22.29
C GLY A 110 -7.66 32.95 -21.21
N TYR A 111 -6.69 32.04 -21.22
CA TYR A 111 -5.54 32.01 -20.31
C TYR A 111 -4.21 32.41 -20.98
N LEU A 112 -4.24 32.77 -22.26
CA LEU A 112 -3.10 33.34 -22.97
C LEU A 112 -3.23 34.87 -22.89
N ASP A 113 -2.39 35.49 -22.05
CA ASP A 113 -2.25 36.96 -21.94
C ASP A 113 -1.54 37.54 -23.17
#